data_AF-A0A660SV50-F1
#
_entry.id   AF-A0A660SV50-F1
#
_cell.length_a   1.000
_cell.length_b   1.000
_cell.length_c   1.000
_cell.angle_alpha   90.00
_cell.angle_beta   90.00
_cell.angle_gamma   90.00
#
_symmetry.space_group_name_H-M   'P 1'
#
loop_
_entity.id
_entity.type
_entity.pdbx_description
1 polymer ?
#
loop_
_entity_poly.entity_id
_entity_poly.type
_entity_poly.pdbx_seq_one_letter_code
_entity_poly.pdbx_strand_id
1 'polypeptide(L)' 'MKADITGKRLLIPETEDAELAGCACCAAAALGRFDSPVEAVETYVRIRSVIEPDPSNVSLYNDAYLGYRESAEELLKH' A
#
# COMPACT_ATOMS: atom_id res chain seq x y z
N MET A 1 3.92 -1.44 12.53
CA MET A 1 2.95 -2.56 12.51
C MET A 1 2.67 -3.08 11.10
N LYS A 2 1.91 -2.40 10.21
CA LYS A 2 1.56 -2.95 8.88
C LYS A 2 2.77 -3.34 8.01
N ALA A 3 3.81 -2.51 8.02
CA ALA A 3 5.08 -2.83 7.34
C ALA A 3 5.67 -4.14 7.87
N ASP A 4 5.69 -4.31 9.21
CA ASP A 4 6.18 -5.53 9.87
C ASP A 4 5.32 -6.76 9.56
N ILE A 5 3.98 -6.63 9.59
CA ILE A 5 3.06 -7.74 9.28
C ILE A 5 3.28 -8.26 7.85
N THR A 6 3.51 -7.35 6.91
CA THR A 6 3.66 -7.70 5.48
C THR A 6 5.10 -7.98 5.05
N GLY A 7 6.08 -7.62 5.88
CA GLY A 7 7.50 -7.62 5.51
C GLY A 7 7.83 -6.68 4.36
N LYS A 8 7.01 -5.64 4.12
CA LYS A 8 7.21 -4.66 3.04
C LYS A 8 7.33 -3.25 3.61
N ARG A 9 8.16 -2.42 2.97
CA ARG A 9 8.16 -0.98 3.23
C ARG A 9 6.79 -0.40 2.93
N LEU A 10 6.30 0.47 3.80
CA LEU A 10 5.05 1.20 3.60
C LEU A 10 5.37 2.63 3.19
N LEU A 11 4.93 3.02 1.99
CA LEU A 11 5.07 4.38 1.48
C LEU A 11 3.84 5.18 1.89
N ILE A 12 4.05 6.31 2.57
CA ILE A 12 2.97 7.20 3.00
C ILE A 12 2.92 8.40 2.04
N PRO A 13 1.85 8.55 1.24
CA PRO A 13 1.70 9.72 0.38
C PRO A 13 1.52 11.00 1.20
N GLU A 14 1.93 12.13 0.63
CA GLU A 14 1.63 13.46 1.17
C GLU A 14 0.14 13.79 1.04
N THR A 15 -0.49 13.32 -0.03
CA THR A 15 -1.93 13.48 -0.27
C THR A 15 -2.72 12.45 0.54
N GLU A 16 -3.68 12.92 1.35
CA GLU A 16 -4.57 12.05 2.13
C GLU A 16 -5.71 11.46 1.29
N ASP A 17 -6.14 12.16 0.25
CA ASP A 17 -7.21 11.75 -0.67
C ASP A 17 -6.62 11.11 -1.95
N ALA A 18 -6.54 9.78 -1.93
CA ALA A 18 -5.96 9.01 -3.03
C ALA A 18 -6.88 9.00 -4.27
N GLU A 19 -8.19 9.00 -4.04
CA GLU A 19 -9.21 9.02 -5.08
C GLU A 19 -9.13 10.30 -5.91
N LEU A 20 -9.08 11.46 -5.26
CA LEU A 20 -8.96 12.75 -5.93
C LEU A 20 -7.65 12.87 -6.70
N ALA A 21 -6.53 12.46 -6.09
CA ALA A 21 -5.23 12.47 -6.76
C ALA A 21 -5.23 11.57 -8.01
N GLY A 22 -5.82 10.38 -7.91
CA GLY A 22 -5.99 9.47 -9.04
C GLY A 22 -6.85 10.05 -10.17
N CYS A 23 -7.99 10.65 -9.82
CA CYS A 23 -8.85 11.35 -10.78
C CYS A 23 -8.10 12.48 -11.50
N ALA A 24 -7.29 13.27 -10.79
CA ALA A 24 -6.48 14.33 -11.39
C ALA A 24 -5.43 13.79 -12.37
N CYS A 25 -4.78 12.66 -12.04
CA CYS A 25 -3.84 11.99 -12.95
C CYS A 25 -4.54 11.53 -14.24
N CYS A 26 -5.68 10.86 -14.10
CA CYS A 26 -6.48 10.38 -15.24
C CYS A 26 -6.97 11.54 -16.11
N ALA A 27 -7.50 12.60 -15.51
CA ALA A 27 -7.99 13.77 -16.24
C ALA A 27 -6.86 14.48 -16.98
N ALA A 28 -5.69 14.64 -16.36
CA ALA A 28 -4.55 15.28 -17.01
C ALA A 28 -4.05 14.49 -18.23
N ALA A 29 -4.01 13.16 -18.14
CA ALA A 29 -3.68 12.32 -19.29
C ALA A 29 -4.74 12.42 -20.40
N ALA A 30 -6.03 12.35 -20.05
CA ALA A 30 -7.13 12.46 -21.03
C ALA A 30 -7.16 13.83 -21.75
N LEU A 31 -6.68 14.88 -21.10
CA LEU A 31 -6.53 16.23 -21.67
C LEU A 31 -5.21 16.42 -22.44
N GLY A 32 -4.39 15.37 -22.57
CA GLY A 32 -3.11 15.41 -23.29
C GLY A 32 -2.02 16.22 -22.58
N ARG A 33 -2.15 16.44 -21.26
CA ARG A 33 -1.10 17.12 -20.46
C ARG A 33 0.05 16.19 -20.09
N PHE A 34 -0.21 14.90 -20.08
CA PHE A 34 0.75 13.81 -19.90
C PHE A 34 0.36 12.68 -20.86
N ASP A 35 1.32 11.87 -21.28
CA ASP A 35 1.13 10.75 -22.20
C ASP A 35 0.38 9.59 -21.54
N SER A 36 0.39 9.52 -20.20
CA SER A 36 -0.33 8.52 -19.43
C SER A 36 -0.63 8.96 -18.00
N PRO A 37 -1.60 8.32 -17.31
CA PRO A 37 -1.82 8.55 -15.89
C PRO A 37 -0.58 8.21 -15.04
N VAL A 38 0.24 7.24 -15.48
CA VAL A 38 1.47 6.84 -14.78
C VAL A 38 2.48 7.99 -14.77
N GLU A 39 2.63 8.68 -15.90
CA GLU A 39 3.49 9.87 -15.97
C GLU A 39 2.95 11.00 -15.08
N ALA A 40 1.62 11.20 -15.05
CA ALA A 40 1.00 12.22 -14.21
C ALA A 40 1.22 11.97 -12.70
N VAL A 41 1.31 10.70 -12.26
CA VAL A 41 1.58 10.33 -10.86
C VAL A 41 2.92 10.89 -10.39
N GLU A 42 3.95 10.87 -11.23
CA GLU A 42 5.29 11.41 -10.89
C GLU A 42 5.26 12.92 -10.58
N THR A 43 4.25 13.64 -11.09
CA THR A 43 4.07 15.07 -10.83
C THR A 43 3.10 15.34 -9.66
N TYR A 44 2.01 14.58 -9.57
CA TYR A 44 0.92 14.88 -8.64
C TYR A 44 0.97 14.14 -7.31
N VAL A 45 1.74 13.04 -7.22
CA VAL A 45 1.86 12.25 -5.99
C VAL A 45 3.28 12.36 -5.46
N ARG A 46 3.40 12.70 -4.16
CA ARG A 46 4.68 12.71 -3.45
C ARG A 46 4.61 11.80 -2.24
N ILE A 47 5.72 11.13 -1.93
CA ILE A 47 5.85 10.32 -0.73
C ILE A 47 6.37 11.20 0.40
N ARG A 48 5.58 11.32 1.47
CA ARG A 48 5.93 12.09 2.67
C ARG A 48 6.92 11.34 3.55
N SER A 49 6.73 10.04 3.70
CA SER A 49 7.58 9.21 4.57
C SER A 49 7.54 7.74 4.15
N VAL A 50 8.60 7.03 4.53
CA VAL A 50 8.72 5.58 4.35
C VAL A 50 8.84 4.94 5.72
N ILE A 51 8.04 3.90 5.97
CA ILE A 51 8.14 3.06 7.16
C ILE A 51 8.75 1.73 6.73
N GLU A 52 9.96 1.46 7.19
CA GLU A 52 10.63 0.17 6.95
C GLU A 52 10.14 -0.89 7.95
N PRO A 53 10.07 -2.16 7.54
CA PRO A 53 9.75 -3.24 8.45
C PRO A 53 10.92 -3.51 9.42
N ASP A 54 10.59 -3.79 10.67
CA ASP A 54 11.55 -4.34 11.63
C ASP A 54 11.64 -5.87 11.43
N PRO A 55 12.81 -6.43 11.07
CA PRO A 55 12.99 -7.86 10.85
C PRO A 55 12.55 -8.74 12.03
N SER A 56 12.73 -8.26 13.26
CA SER A 56 12.33 -9.01 14.46
C SER A 56 10.82 -9.14 14.57
N ASN A 57 10.09 -8.06 14.26
CA ASN A 57 8.63 -8.05 14.24
C ASN A 57 8.08 -8.84 13.05
N VAL A 58 8.73 -8.82 11.88
CA VAL A 58 8.33 -9.63 10.72
C VAL A 58 8.30 -11.12 11.08
N SER A 59 9.34 -11.62 11.75
CA SER A 59 9.37 -13.01 12.21
C SER A 59 8.20 -13.32 13.13
N LEU A 60 7.95 -12.46 14.13
CA LEU A 60 6.86 -12.63 15.08
C LEU A 60 5.48 -12.67 14.38
N TYR A 61 5.23 -11.78 13.41
CA TYR A 61 3.96 -11.74 12.70
C TYR A 61 3.78 -12.92 11.74
N ASN A 62 4.86 -13.43 11.15
CA ASN A 62 4.79 -14.65 10.33
C ASN A 62 4.34 -15.86 11.15
N ASP A 63 4.90 -16.03 12.35
CA ASP A 63 4.50 -17.12 13.25
C ASP A 63 3.05 -16.96 13.69
N ALA A 64 2.63 -15.74 14.07
CA ALA A 64 1.26 -15.45 14.43
C ALA A 64 0.26 -15.67 13.28
N TYR A 65 0.68 -15.39 12.04
CA TYR A 65 -0.16 -15.59 10.86
C TYR A 65 -0.48 -17.07 10.61
N LEU A 66 0.43 -17.99 10.94
CA LEU A 66 0.16 -19.43 10.84
C LEU A 66 -1.03 -19.84 11.72
N GLY A 67 -1.02 -19.43 12.99
CA GLY A 67 -2.13 -19.72 13.91
C GLY A 67 -3.45 -19.05 13.50
N TYR A 68 -3.39 -17.81 13.00
CA TYR A 68 -4.56 -17.14 12.41
C TYR A 68 -5.13 -17.94 11.23
N ARG A 69 -4.27 -18.42 10.34
CA ARG A 69 -4.69 -19.14 9.12
C ARG A 69 -5.33 -20.48 9.46
N GLU A 70 -4.76 -21.23 10.40
CA GLU A 70 -5.34 -22.48 10.90
C GLU A 70 -6.74 -22.25 11.50
N SER A 71 -6.88 -21.22 12.34
CA SER A 71 -8.17 -20.87 12.95
C SER A 71 -9.21 -20.44 11.90
N ALA A 72 -8.79 -19.66 10.90
CA ALA A 72 -9.66 -19.24 9.80
C ALA A 72 -10.11 -20.43 8.94
N GLU A 73 -9.20 -21.34 8.62
CA GLU A 73 -9.49 -22.57 7.88
C GLU A 73 -10.47 -23.49 8.63
N GLU A 74 -10.41 -23.53 9.98
CA GLU A 74 -11.38 -24.27 10.80
C GLU A 74 -12.79 -23.66 10.72
N LEU A 75 -12.90 -22.34 10.85
CA LEU A 75 -14.18 -21.63 10.78
C LEU A 75 -14.86 -21.77 9.40
N LEU A 76 -14.08 -21.85 8.32
CA LEU A 76 -14.60 -21.96 6.95
C LEU A 76 -15.05 -23.38 6.56
N LYS A 77 -14.82 -24.40 7.41
CA LYS A 77 -15.27 -25.78 7.17
C LYS A 77 -16.73 -26.04 7.56
N HIS A 78 -17.39 -25.06 8.16
CA HIS A 78 -18.79 -25.09 8.59
C HIS A 78 -19.63 -24.06 7.83
#